data_AF-A0A0K2LB19-F1
#
_entry.id   AF-A0A0K2LB19-F1
#
_cell.length_a   1.000
_cell.length_b   1.000
_cell.length_c   1.000
_cell.angle_alpha   90.00
_cell.angle_beta   90.00
_cell.angle_gamma   90.00
#
_symmetry.space_group_name_H-M   'P 1'
#
loop_
_entity.id
_entity.type
_entity.pdbx_description
1 polymer ?
#
loop_
_entity_poly.entity_id
_entity_poly.type
_entity_poly.pdbx_seq_one_letter_code
_entity_poly.pdbx_strand_id
1 'polypeptide(L)' 'MNIYTADIILYLLLISIFNNPILNTFQALGLNFIVSEIIIGIILLIILFIIHKFVLRKYIYKK' A
#
# COMPACT_ATOMS: atom_id res chain seq x y z
N MET A 1 -9.56 16.93 -8.11
CA MET A 1 -8.49 16.39 -7.25
C MET A 1 -7.33 16.00 -8.14
N ASN A 2 -6.08 16.29 -7.78
CA ASN A 2 -4.95 15.89 -8.61
C ASN A 2 -4.79 14.35 -8.53
N ILE A 3 -4.36 13.70 -9.62
CA ILE A 3 -4.14 12.24 -9.65
C ILE A 3 -3.22 11.82 -8.51
N TYR A 4 -2.15 12.58 -8.31
CA TYR A 4 -1.18 12.38 -7.24
C TYR A 4 -1.79 12.52 -5.84
N THR A 5 -2.78 13.39 -5.64
CA THR A 5 -3.47 13.54 -4.35
C THR A 5 -4.30 12.28 -4.04
N ALA A 6 -4.95 11.69 -5.04
CA ALA A 6 -5.69 10.44 -4.87
C ALA A 6 -4.77 9.27 -4.50
N ASP A 7 -3.60 9.19 -5.13
CA ASP A 7 -2.60 8.16 -4.84
C ASP A 7 -2.07 8.26 -3.40
N ILE A 8 -1.78 9.48 -2.93
CA ILE A 8 -1.30 9.71 -1.55
C ILE A 8 -2.38 9.32 -0.53
N ILE A 9 -3.63 9.73 -0.76
CA ILE A 9 -4.75 9.38 0.13
C ILE A 9 -4.93 7.86 0.16
N LEU A 10 -4.92 7.21 -1.00
CA LEU A 10 -5.05 5.77 -1.11
C LEU A 10 -3.91 5.04 -0.39
N TYR A 11 -2.68 5.52 -0.53
CA TYR A 11 -1.51 4.95 0.14
C TYR A 11 -1.60 5.05 1.67
N LEU A 12 -2.00 6.21 2.20
CA LEU A 12 -2.23 6.40 3.63
C LEU A 12 -3.33 5.46 4.16
N LEU A 13 -4.39 5.27 3.38
CA LEU A 13 -5.50 4.39 3.72
C LEU A 13 -5.03 2.92 3.76
N LEU A 14 -4.21 2.51 2.78
CA LEU A 14 -3.60 1.19 2.73
C LEU A 14 -2.69 0.95 3.94
N ILE A 15 -1.81 1.90 4.30
CA ILE A 15 -0.96 1.80 5.49
C ILE A 15 -1.83 1.66 6.74
N SER A 16 -2.83 2.52 6.91
CA SER A 16 -3.65 2.53 8.12
C SER A 16 -4.39 1.21 8.37
N ILE A 17 -4.82 0.52 7.30
CA ILE A 17 -5.58 -0.74 7.41
C ILE A 17 -4.63 -1.94 7.48
N PHE A 18 -3.62 -1.97 6.62
CA PHE A 18 -2.85 -3.20 6.37
C PHE A 18 -1.52 -3.26 7.15
N ASN A 19 -0.98 -2.14 7.63
CA ASN A 19 0.34 -2.14 8.27
C ASN A 19 0.37 -3.03 9.53
N ASN A 20 -0.49 -2.77 10.51
CA ASN A 20 -0.54 -3.53 11.76
C ASN A 20 -0.84 -5.04 11.59
N PRO A 21 -1.86 -5.47 10.83
CA PRO A 21 -2.13 -6.90 10.67
C PRO A 21 -0.98 -7.62 9.96
N ILE A 22 -0.39 -7.03 8.92
CA ILE A 22 0.73 -7.64 8.21
C ILE A 22 1.99 -7.68 9.10
N LEU A 23 2.25 -6.62 9.85
CA LEU A 23 3.35 -6.59 10.82
C LEU A 23 3.21 -7.68 11.87
N ASN A 24 2.01 -7.85 12.44
CA ASN A 24 1.73 -8.91 13.41
C ASN A 24 1.96 -10.30 12.82
N THR A 25 1.58 -10.53 11.55
CA THR A 25 1.87 -11.82 10.89
C THR A 25 3.36 -12.05 10.67
N PHE A 26 4.12 -11.02 10.30
CA PHE A 26 5.57 -11.17 10.12
C PHE A 26 6.31 -11.34 11.44
N GLN A 27 5.88 -10.65 12.50
CA GLN A 27 6.42 -10.87 13.85
C GLN A 27 6.09 -12.27 14.37
N ALA A 28 4.89 -12.80 14.09
CA ALA A 28 4.54 -14.19 14.41
C ALA A 28 5.42 -15.21 13.68
N LEU A 29 5.95 -14.85 12.51
CA LEU A 29 6.94 -15.65 11.76
C LEU A 29 8.39 -15.45 12.26
N GLY A 30 8.62 -14.64 13.29
CA GLY A 30 9.93 -14.40 13.88
C GLY A 30 10.81 -13.41 13.10
N LEU A 31 10.24 -12.65 12.16
CA LEU A 31 10.97 -11.61 11.44
C LEU A 31 11.22 -10.38 12.33
N ASN A 32 12.38 -9.75 12.14
CA ASN A 32 12.74 -8.53 12.86
C ASN A 32 11.85 -7.36 12.41
N PHE A 33 11.41 -6.53 13.36
CA PHE A 33 10.52 -5.38 13.14
C PHE A 33 10.91 -4.54 11.92
N ILE A 34 12.19 -4.14 11.85
CA ILE A 34 12.70 -3.29 10.77
C ILE A 34 12.60 -3.98 9.40
N VAL A 35 12.92 -5.28 9.35
CA VAL A 35 12.88 -6.06 8.11
C VAL A 35 11.44 -6.24 7.65
N SER A 36 10.53 -6.53 8.58
CA SER A 36 9.10 -6.64 8.30
C SER A 36 8.53 -5.33 7.77
N GLU A 37 8.88 -4.19 8.35
CA GLU A 37 8.37 -2.89 7.95
C GLU A 37 8.85 -2.47 6.55
N ILE A 38 10.12 -2.76 6.21
CA ILE A 38 10.65 -2.56 4.85
C ILE A 38 9.88 -3.43 3.84
N ILE A 39 9.65 -4.71 4.15
CA ILE A 39 8.90 -5.63 3.30
C ILE A 39 7.46 -5.14 3.10
N ILE A 40 6.80 -4.71 4.18
CA ILE A 40 5.44 -4.15 4.14
C ILE A 40 5.40 -2.91 3.25
N GLY A 41 6.35 -1.98 3.42
CA GLY A 41 6.42 -0.76 2.60
C GLY A 41 6.53 -1.06 1.11
N ILE A 42 7.37 -2.04 0.72
CA ILE A 42 7.51 -2.49 -0.67
C ILE A 42 6.22 -3.12 -1.18
N ILE A 43 5.59 -4.00 -0.40
CA ILE A 43 4.33 -4.64 -0.78
C ILE A 43 3.23 -3.59 -1.00
N LEU A 44 3.11 -2.62 -0.09
CA LEU A 44 2.09 -1.56 -0.19
C LEU A 44 2.33 -0.65 -1.41
N LEU A 45 3.58 -0.37 -1.76
CA LEU A 45 3.92 0.37 -2.99
C LEU A 45 3.51 -0.40 -4.25
N ILE A 46 3.75 -1.72 -4.29
CA ILE A 46 3.33 -2.57 -5.41
C ILE A 46 1.80 -2.58 -5.52
N ILE A 47 1.09 -2.73 -4.40
CA ILE A 47 -0.39 -2.67 -4.37
C ILE A 47 -0.89 -1.32 -4.86
N LEU A 48 -0.30 -0.22 -4.41
CA LEU A 48 -0.65 1.13 -4.87
C LEU A 48 -0.47 1.25 -6.38
N PHE A 49 0.66 0.77 -6.92
CA PHE A 49 0.92 0.80 -8.35
C PHE A 49 -0.11 0.00 -9.16
N ILE A 50 -0.50 -1.18 -8.66
CA ILE A 50 -1.54 -2.01 -9.26
C ILE A 50 -2.88 -1.26 -9.24
N ILE A 51 -3.31 -0.74 -8.09
CA ILE A 51 -4.59 -0.02 -7.97
C ILE A 51 -4.59 1.22 -8.86
N HIS A 52 -3.49 1.96 -8.91
CA HIS A 52 -3.37 3.12 -9.78
C HIS A 52 -3.54 2.73 -11.26
N LYS A 53 -2.82 1.71 -11.71
CA LYS A 53 -2.85 1.27 -13.12
C LYS A 53 -4.20 0.66 -13.51
N PHE A 54 -4.80 -0.16 -12.65
CA PHE A 54 -5.99 -0.95 -12.98
C PHE A 54 -7.31 -0.28 -12.58
N VAL A 55 -7.33 0.50 -11.49
CA VAL A 55 -8.53 1.13 -10.96
C VAL A 55 -8.56 2.61 -11.31
N LEU A 56 -7.58 3.39 -10.87
CA LEU A 56 -7.62 4.85 -11.04
C LEU A 56 -7.55 5.24 -12.52
N ARG A 57 -6.65 4.62 -13.30
CA ARG A 57 -6.51 4.91 -14.74
C ARG A 57 -7.66 4.36 -15.60
N LYS A 58 -8.38 3.34 -15.14
CA LYS A 58 -9.49 2.74 -15.92
C LYS A 58 -10.84 3.38 -15.60
N TYR A 59 -11.09 3.68 -14.32
CA TYR A 59 -12.41 4.08 -13.85
C TYR A 59 -12.53 5.57 -13.50
N ILE A 60 -11.46 6.21 -13.02
CA ILE A 60 -11.52 7.62 -12.57
C ILE A 60 -10.94 8.56 -13.63
N TYR A 61 -9.76 8.24 -14.13
CA TYR A 61 -9.08 9.03 -15.16
C TYR A 61 -9.12 8.23 -16.45
N LYS A 62 -10.26 8.24 -17.17
CA LYS A 62 -10.41 7.61 -18.50
C LYS A 62 -9.45 8.23 -19.53
N LYS A 63 -8.17 7.97 -19.39
CA LYS A 63 -7.09 8.36 -20.30
C LYS A 63 -6.25 7.15 -20.63
#